data_AF-W9HQB6-F1
#
_entry.id   AF-W9HQB6-F1
#
_cell.length_a   1.000
_cell.length_b   1.000
_cell.length_c   1.000
_cell.angle_alpha   90.00
_cell.angle_beta   90.00
_cell.angle_gamma   90.00
#
_symmetry.space_group_name_H-M   'P 1'
#
loop_
_entity.id
_entity.type
_entity.pdbx_description
1 polymer ?
#
loop_
_entity_poly.entity_id
_entity_poly.type
_entity_poly.pdbx_seq_one_letter_code
_entity_poly.pdbx_strand_id
1 'polypeptide(L)'
;MKIKTTRTDPNTKKVETKDRKYFAILNSTTLGAVQRMELSDVGLSWGTKPTIRALGYGASAKVGMEFQTAWWQTEPFNISKGGISRTDLPLRICVDPSYNIKSNEGEDKWYPEKPAVLLCSYTWGQDDHRIGSLCSNDTAQDDAELKRLIIHDLARLHTRRERPFEEMVTFLEEQYIDHHGYDRYRDQNMSGAFAYFGPGQFSNMWQEIIKPNALGQLYLVGEAASSHHAWIVGALESVIRAVYVMFQGLQNGNEKFEAYNIVLKLLRTGPDNGKNVSELLKKDGDMPTGLPFHPLPEEMPTRQF
;
A
#
# COMPACT_ATOMS: atom_id res chain seq x y z
N MET A 1 20.05 -4.45 -20.99
CA MET A 1 18.76 -4.29 -21.67
C MET A 1 18.63 -2.95 -22.37
N LYS A 2 18.18 -2.90 -23.64
CA LYS A 2 17.82 -1.66 -24.35
C LYS A 2 16.30 -1.48 -24.28
N ILE A 3 15.83 -0.30 -23.89
CA ILE A 3 14.40 0.04 -23.89
C ILE A 3 14.20 1.43 -24.48
N LYS A 4 13.05 1.64 -25.10
CA LYS A 4 12.60 2.95 -25.53
C LYS A 4 11.82 3.61 -24.40
N THR A 5 12.29 4.74 -23.89
CA THR A 5 11.62 5.49 -22.83
C THR A 5 10.99 6.74 -23.40
N THR A 6 9.75 7.02 -23.02
CA THR A 6 9.11 8.34 -23.21
C THR A 6 8.99 9.00 -21.85
N ARG A 7 9.64 10.15 -21.67
CA ARG A 7 9.62 10.92 -20.42
C ARG A 7 9.05 12.31 -20.68
N THR A 8 8.07 12.70 -19.89
CA THR A 8 7.61 14.09 -19.82
C THR A 8 8.34 14.79 -18.69
N ASP A 9 9.03 15.88 -19.00
CA ASP A 9 9.66 16.70 -17.98
C ASP A 9 8.58 17.36 -17.11
N PRO A 10 8.62 17.20 -15.78
CA PRO A 10 7.54 17.66 -14.91
C PRO A 10 7.37 19.18 -14.92
N ASN A 11 8.45 19.92 -15.13
CA ASN A 11 8.48 21.38 -15.07
C ASN A 11 8.17 22.02 -16.43
N THR A 12 8.80 21.52 -17.49
CA THR A 12 8.72 22.10 -18.83
C THR A 12 7.66 21.45 -19.72
N LYS A 13 7.08 20.32 -19.28
CA LYS A 13 6.14 19.47 -20.05
C LYS A 13 6.68 18.98 -21.39
N LYS A 14 7.99 19.14 -21.65
CA LYS A 14 8.63 18.60 -22.86
C LYS A 14 8.66 17.08 -22.80
N VAL A 15 8.30 16.46 -23.91
CA VAL A 15 8.32 15.01 -24.08
C VAL A 15 9.60 14.60 -24.80
N GLU A 16 10.40 13.74 -24.18
CA GLU A 16 11.59 13.12 -24.77
C GLU A 16 11.32 11.63 -25.00
N THR A 17 11.53 11.17 -26.23
CA THR A 17 11.55 9.74 -26.55
C THR A 17 12.95 9.33 -26.98
N LYS A 18 13.57 8.40 -26.24
CA LYS A 18 14.96 7.99 -26.47
C LYS A 18 15.18 6.52 -26.13
N ASP A 19 16.04 5.87 -26.92
CA ASP A 19 16.57 4.55 -26.58
C ASP A 19 17.63 4.66 -25.49
N ARG A 20 17.44 3.89 -24.42
CA ARG A 20 18.33 3.87 -23.27
C ARG A 20 18.78 2.44 -22.98
N LYS A 21 20.02 2.30 -22.54
CA LYS A 21 20.60 1.02 -22.14
C LYS A 21 20.72 0.99 -20.63
N TYR A 22 20.06 0.03 -20.01
CA TYR A 22 20.13 -0.23 -18.57
C TYR A 22 20.81 -1.57 -18.31
N PHE A 23 21.50 -1.65 -17.18
CA PHE A 23 22.06 -2.91 -16.68
C PHE A 23 20.95 -3.88 -16.28
N ALA A 24 20.04 -3.40 -15.42
CA ALA A 24 18.82 -4.06 -14.99
C ALA A 24 17.70 -3.03 -14.83
N ILE A 25 16.45 -3.49 -14.88
CA ILE A 25 15.23 -2.70 -14.70
C ILE A 25 14.44 -3.32 -13.55
N LEU A 26 14.09 -2.51 -12.56
CA LEU A 26 13.16 -2.85 -11.49
C LEU A 26 11.89 -2.05 -11.73
N ASN A 27 10.78 -2.72 -12.01
CA ASN A 27 9.48 -2.08 -12.19
C ASN A 27 8.69 -2.18 -10.88
N SER A 28 8.42 -1.03 -10.25
CA SER A 28 7.70 -0.92 -8.98
C SER A 28 6.26 -0.45 -9.11
N THR A 29 5.71 -0.44 -10.33
CA THR A 29 4.32 -0.04 -10.56
C THR A 29 3.35 -1.19 -10.25
N THR A 30 2.07 -0.90 -10.06
CA THR A 30 1.06 -1.95 -9.90
C THR A 30 0.97 -2.81 -11.15
N LEU A 31 0.52 -4.06 -11.02
CA LEU A 31 0.41 -4.94 -12.19
C LEU A 31 -0.58 -4.41 -13.23
N GLY A 32 -1.62 -3.69 -12.81
CA GLY A 32 -2.52 -2.97 -13.71
C GLY A 32 -1.81 -1.89 -14.54
N ALA A 33 -0.86 -1.16 -13.95
CA ALA A 33 -0.03 -0.20 -14.68
C ALA A 33 0.97 -0.91 -15.60
N VAL A 34 1.60 -2.00 -15.15
CA VAL A 34 2.48 -2.84 -15.99
C VAL A 34 1.74 -3.37 -17.21
N GLN A 35 0.48 -3.79 -17.07
CA GLN A 35 -0.33 -4.30 -18.17
C GLN A 35 -0.54 -3.27 -19.30
N ARG A 36 -0.46 -1.97 -19.00
CA ARG A 36 -0.59 -0.89 -19.99
C ARG A 36 0.71 -0.52 -20.70
N MET A 37 1.83 -1.09 -20.28
CA MET A 37 3.13 -0.83 -20.90
C MET A 37 3.30 -1.68 -22.17
N GLU A 38 4.02 -1.14 -23.16
CA GLU A 38 4.47 -1.93 -24.32
C GLU A 38 5.63 -2.84 -23.89
N LEU A 39 5.38 -4.15 -23.84
CA LEU A 39 6.28 -5.16 -23.28
C LEU A 39 6.54 -6.31 -24.27
N SER A 40 6.18 -6.19 -25.55
CA SER A 40 6.35 -7.26 -26.55
C SER A 40 7.79 -7.76 -26.64
N ASP A 41 8.75 -6.83 -26.60
CA ASP A 41 10.16 -7.09 -26.88
C ASP A 41 11.01 -7.17 -25.60
N VAL A 42 10.36 -7.04 -24.44
CA VAL A 42 11.03 -6.93 -23.15
C VAL A 42 11.56 -8.29 -22.66
N GLY A 43 11.10 -9.39 -23.25
CA GLY A 43 11.48 -10.75 -22.84
C GLY A 43 10.77 -11.23 -21.56
N LEU A 44 9.47 -10.92 -21.41
CA LEU A 44 8.65 -11.56 -20.37
C LEU A 44 8.50 -13.05 -20.62
N SER A 45 8.59 -13.84 -19.56
CA SER A 45 8.30 -15.28 -19.62
C SER A 45 6.84 -15.53 -19.99
N TRP A 46 6.55 -16.71 -20.54
CA TRP A 46 5.19 -17.05 -20.98
C TRP A 46 4.16 -17.02 -19.84
N GLY A 47 4.53 -17.47 -18.63
CA GLY A 47 3.61 -17.45 -17.48
C GLY A 47 3.55 -16.09 -16.78
N THR A 48 4.58 -15.24 -16.87
CA THR A 48 4.53 -13.87 -16.32
C THR A 48 3.46 -13.02 -17.02
N LYS A 49 3.30 -13.17 -18.34
CA LYS A 49 2.32 -12.41 -19.14
C LYS A 49 0.86 -12.55 -18.65
N PRO A 50 0.28 -13.77 -18.55
CA PRO A 50 -1.08 -13.94 -18.04
C PRO A 50 -1.19 -13.59 -16.56
N THR A 51 -0.13 -13.80 -15.77
CA THR A 51 -0.11 -13.47 -14.34
C THR A 51 -0.25 -11.97 -14.08
N ILE A 52 0.45 -11.10 -14.84
CA ILE A 52 0.31 -9.63 -14.74
C ILE A 52 -1.16 -9.21 -14.90
N ARG A 53 -1.88 -9.84 -15.83
CA ARG A 53 -3.30 -9.55 -16.08
C ARG A 53 -4.24 -10.15 -15.03
N ALA A 54 -3.90 -11.33 -14.50
CA ALA A 54 -4.85 -12.16 -13.76
C ALA A 54 -4.79 -12.00 -12.23
N LEU A 55 -3.64 -11.61 -11.67
CA LEU A 55 -3.51 -11.47 -10.23
C LEU A 55 -4.49 -10.43 -9.68
N GLY A 56 -5.25 -10.84 -8.67
CA GLY A 56 -6.31 -10.03 -8.09
C GLY A 56 -5.78 -8.79 -7.37
N TYR A 57 -6.49 -7.68 -7.51
CA TYR A 57 -6.31 -6.47 -6.73
C TYR A 57 -7.57 -6.17 -5.92
N GLY A 58 -7.39 -5.83 -4.66
CA GLY A 58 -8.44 -5.40 -3.76
C GLY A 58 -8.90 -3.98 -4.08
N ALA A 59 -10.18 -3.74 -3.84
CA ALA A 59 -10.81 -2.43 -3.93
C ALA A 59 -10.71 -1.73 -2.57
N SER A 60 -10.48 -0.41 -2.54
CA SER A 60 -10.52 0.37 -1.31
C SER A 60 -10.77 1.86 -1.54
N ALA A 61 -11.71 2.42 -0.77
CA ALA A 61 -11.94 3.85 -0.66
C ALA A 61 -11.81 4.32 0.79
N LYS A 62 -11.48 5.60 0.91
CA LYS A 62 -11.46 6.33 2.17
C LYS A 62 -12.20 7.64 2.01
N VAL A 63 -12.99 7.99 3.01
CA VAL A 63 -13.69 9.28 3.08
C VAL A 63 -13.36 9.94 4.41
N GLY A 64 -12.58 11.02 4.35
CA GLY A 64 -12.30 11.88 5.50
C GLY A 64 -13.24 13.08 5.48
N MET A 65 -13.75 13.47 6.65
CA MET A 65 -14.47 14.73 6.82
C MET A 65 -13.79 15.59 7.87
N GLU A 66 -13.70 16.89 7.60
CA GLU A 66 -13.29 17.91 8.56
C GLU A 66 -14.53 18.46 9.27
N PHE A 67 -14.44 18.54 10.59
CA PHE A 67 -15.47 19.11 11.45
C PHE A 67 -14.91 20.29 12.25
N GLN A 68 -15.77 21.22 12.66
CA GLN A 68 -15.41 22.39 13.48
C GLN A 68 -14.75 22.00 14.82
N THR A 69 -15.18 20.89 15.39
CA THR A 69 -14.61 20.34 16.63
C THR A 69 -14.38 18.84 16.48
N ALA A 70 -13.47 18.28 17.28
CA ALA A 70 -13.32 16.85 17.49
C ALA A 70 -14.46 16.30 18.35
N TRP A 71 -15.71 16.51 17.92
CA TRP A 71 -16.93 16.25 18.68
C TRP A 71 -17.02 14.83 19.24
N TRP A 72 -16.42 13.84 18.57
CA TRP A 72 -16.41 12.45 19.03
C TRP A 72 -15.55 12.23 20.28
N GLN A 73 -14.57 13.10 20.55
CA GLN A 73 -13.65 12.95 21.68
C GLN A 73 -14.22 13.47 23.01
N THR A 74 -15.24 14.33 22.98
CA THR A 74 -15.83 14.98 24.16
C THR A 74 -17.16 14.34 24.56
N GLU A 75 -17.69 14.74 25.73
CA GLU A 75 -19.04 14.36 26.15
C GLU A 75 -20.08 14.76 25.06
N PRO A 76 -21.05 13.89 24.74
CA PRO A 76 -21.33 12.61 25.40
C PRO A 76 -20.51 11.42 24.86
N PHE A 77 -19.79 11.56 23.75
CA PHE A 77 -19.24 10.44 22.99
C PHE A 77 -18.01 9.80 23.63
N ASN A 78 -17.09 10.62 24.14
CA ASN A 78 -15.89 10.21 24.87
C ASN A 78 -14.96 9.23 24.12
N ILE A 79 -14.88 9.33 22.80
CA ILE A 79 -14.00 8.52 21.94
C ILE A 79 -12.63 9.18 21.84
N SER A 80 -11.86 9.14 22.94
CA SER A 80 -10.62 9.91 23.11
C SER A 80 -9.32 9.09 23.02
N LYS A 81 -9.41 7.82 22.60
CA LYS A 81 -8.26 6.90 22.50
C LYS A 81 -8.00 6.42 21.07
N GLY A 82 -8.64 7.06 20.09
CA GLY A 82 -8.74 6.55 18.72
C GLY A 82 -9.49 5.23 18.67
N GLY A 83 -9.35 4.52 17.56
CA GLY A 83 -9.94 3.20 17.38
C GLY A 83 -10.81 3.15 16.14
N ILE A 84 -11.69 2.15 16.11
CA ILE A 84 -12.58 1.91 14.97
C ILE A 84 -13.96 1.51 15.44
N SER A 85 -14.95 2.02 14.75
CA SER A 85 -16.35 1.61 14.84
C SER A 85 -16.74 0.88 13.57
N ARG A 86 -17.43 -0.26 13.72
CA ARG A 86 -17.83 -1.14 12.62
C ARG A 86 -19.35 -1.18 12.52
N THR A 87 -19.85 -1.19 11.29
CA THR A 87 -21.28 -1.22 11.00
C THR A 87 -21.54 -1.92 9.66
N ASP A 88 -22.78 -2.33 9.45
CA ASP A 88 -23.33 -2.80 8.19
C ASP A 88 -23.87 -1.65 7.31
N LEU A 89 -23.97 -0.43 7.85
CA LEU A 89 -24.26 0.79 7.08
C LEU A 89 -23.19 1.04 6.01
N PRO A 90 -23.53 1.68 4.87
CA PRO A 90 -22.61 1.91 3.76
C PRO A 90 -21.21 2.44 4.12
N LEU A 91 -21.05 3.28 5.16
CA LEU A 91 -19.72 3.74 5.59
C LEU A 91 -18.77 2.62 6.07
N ARG A 92 -19.31 1.46 6.49
CA ARG A 92 -18.69 0.24 7.06
C ARG A 92 -17.77 0.42 8.27
N ILE A 93 -16.71 1.20 8.15
CA ILE A 93 -15.70 1.40 9.19
C ILE A 93 -15.45 2.90 9.34
N CYS A 94 -15.77 3.43 10.52
CA CYS A 94 -15.36 4.76 10.94
C CYS A 94 -14.10 4.61 11.81
N VAL A 95 -13.06 5.40 11.52
CA VAL A 95 -11.77 5.34 12.21
C VAL A 95 -11.52 6.65 12.93
N ASP A 96 -11.52 6.58 14.25
CA ASP A 96 -11.18 7.70 15.13
C ASP A 96 -9.66 7.88 15.13
N PRO A 97 -9.12 8.99 14.59
CA PRO A 97 -7.69 9.07 14.38
C PRO A 97 -6.91 9.08 15.68
N SER A 98 -5.78 8.37 15.68
CA SER A 98 -4.90 8.34 16.85
C SER A 98 -3.95 9.53 16.91
N TYR A 99 -3.80 10.33 15.84
CA TYR A 99 -2.83 11.43 15.83
C TYR A 99 -3.35 12.70 16.53
N ASN A 100 -4.68 12.90 16.62
CA ASN A 100 -5.32 14.09 17.18
C ASN A 100 -5.95 13.85 18.56
N ILE A 101 -5.48 12.84 19.29
CA ILE A 101 -5.87 12.58 20.68
C ILE A 101 -4.86 13.17 21.65
N LYS A 102 -5.31 13.48 22.87
CA LYS A 102 -4.51 14.14 23.91
C LYS A 102 -3.17 13.45 24.17
N SER A 103 -3.12 12.12 24.20
CA SER A 103 -1.90 11.36 24.50
C SER A 103 -0.81 11.51 23.43
N ASN A 104 -1.18 11.81 22.17
CA ASN A 104 -0.24 11.85 21.05
C ASN A 104 0.04 13.29 20.59
N GLU A 105 -0.90 14.21 20.77
CA GLU A 105 -0.69 15.63 20.45
C GLU A 105 0.08 16.38 21.55
N GLY A 106 -0.05 15.95 22.82
CA GLY A 106 0.47 16.65 23.98
C GLY A 106 -0.56 17.57 24.63
N GLU A 107 -0.46 17.77 25.94
CA GLU A 107 -1.44 18.56 26.71
C GLU A 107 -1.48 20.03 26.31
N ASP A 108 -0.38 20.56 25.79
CA ASP A 108 -0.19 21.95 25.36
C ASP A 108 -0.83 22.25 24.00
N LYS A 109 -1.08 21.23 23.18
CA LYS A 109 -1.58 21.37 21.80
C LYS A 109 -2.95 20.76 21.58
N TRP A 110 -3.33 19.81 22.43
CA TRP A 110 -4.61 19.16 22.33
C TRP A 110 -5.72 20.09 22.82
N TYR A 111 -6.63 20.40 21.90
CA TYR A 111 -7.80 21.23 22.16
C TYR A 111 -8.94 20.69 21.29
N PRO A 112 -9.98 20.06 21.87
CA PRO A 112 -11.00 19.36 21.10
C PRO A 112 -11.97 20.30 20.35
N GLU A 113 -11.98 21.59 20.69
CA GLU A 113 -12.83 22.59 20.01
C GLU A 113 -12.17 23.18 18.75
N LYS A 114 -10.96 22.74 18.38
CA LYS A 114 -10.36 23.10 17.08
C LYS A 114 -10.87 22.19 15.97
N PRO A 115 -10.78 22.64 14.70
CA PRO A 115 -11.10 21.80 13.56
C PRO A 115 -10.33 20.48 13.56
N ALA A 116 -11.03 19.39 13.28
CA ALA A 116 -10.48 18.05 13.34
C ALA A 116 -11.03 17.16 12.22
N VAL A 117 -10.15 16.33 11.66
CA VAL A 117 -10.53 15.34 10.66
C VAL A 117 -10.91 14.03 11.34
N LEU A 118 -11.99 13.41 10.86
CA LEU A 118 -12.40 12.04 11.14
C LEU A 118 -12.33 11.22 9.85
N LEU A 119 -11.81 10.00 9.92
CA LEU A 119 -11.90 9.07 8.79
C LEU A 119 -13.24 8.34 8.88
N CYS A 120 -14.27 8.95 8.31
CA CYS A 120 -15.66 8.55 8.47
C CYS A 120 -16.01 7.23 7.77
N SER A 121 -15.33 6.93 6.67
CA SER A 121 -15.50 5.66 5.96
C SER A 121 -14.16 5.10 5.49
N TYR A 122 -13.95 3.82 5.77
CA TYR A 122 -12.87 3.02 5.19
C TYR A 122 -13.43 1.67 4.73
N THR A 123 -13.55 1.49 3.42
CA THR A 123 -14.21 0.35 2.80
C THR A 123 -13.25 -0.46 1.92
N TRP A 124 -13.56 -1.75 1.78
CA TRP A 124 -12.88 -2.69 0.87
C TRP A 124 -13.90 -3.44 0.01
N GLY A 125 -13.42 -4.06 -1.08
CA GLY A 125 -14.22 -4.98 -1.90
C GLY A 125 -15.48 -4.32 -2.48
N GLN A 126 -16.64 -4.98 -2.35
CA GLN A 126 -17.87 -4.44 -2.94
C GLN A 126 -18.36 -3.16 -2.23
N ASP A 127 -18.05 -2.97 -0.95
CA ASP A 127 -18.41 -1.76 -0.23
C ASP A 127 -17.66 -0.54 -0.79
N ASP A 128 -16.40 -0.74 -1.18
CA ASP A 128 -15.62 0.27 -1.89
C ASP A 128 -16.28 0.63 -3.22
N HIS A 129 -16.63 -0.34 -4.07
CA HIS A 129 -17.27 -0.02 -5.35
C HIS A 129 -18.54 0.83 -5.23
N ARG A 130 -19.28 0.69 -4.13
CA ARG A 130 -20.47 1.52 -3.84
C ARG A 130 -20.07 2.92 -3.39
N ILE A 131 -19.20 3.04 -2.39
CA ILE A 131 -18.75 4.34 -1.88
C ILE A 131 -17.90 5.10 -2.90
N GLY A 132 -16.90 4.45 -3.49
CA GLY A 132 -16.02 5.00 -4.51
C GLY A 132 -16.73 5.46 -5.78
N SER A 133 -17.93 4.94 -6.08
CA SER A 133 -18.76 5.47 -7.16
C SER A 133 -19.25 6.90 -6.91
N LEU A 134 -19.34 7.29 -5.63
CA LEU A 134 -19.76 8.62 -5.17
C LEU A 134 -18.59 9.59 -4.92
N CYS A 135 -17.34 9.14 -5.01
CA CYS A 135 -16.16 10.01 -4.86
C CYS A 135 -15.85 10.74 -6.17
N SER A 136 -15.70 12.06 -6.14
CA SER A 136 -15.22 12.87 -7.28
C SER A 136 -13.69 12.84 -7.41
N ASN A 137 -13.18 13.17 -8.62
CA ASN A 137 -11.74 13.21 -8.90
C ASN A 137 -11.09 14.58 -8.65
N ASP A 138 -11.86 15.68 -8.64
CA ASP A 138 -11.28 17.03 -8.77
C ASP A 138 -11.84 18.08 -7.80
N THR A 139 -13.04 17.96 -7.23
CA THR A 139 -13.59 18.95 -6.26
C THR A 139 -14.77 18.39 -5.46
N ALA A 140 -14.89 18.75 -4.18
CA ALA A 140 -16.05 18.45 -3.33
C ALA A 140 -17.40 19.00 -3.84
N GLN A 141 -17.42 19.80 -4.93
CA GLN A 141 -18.63 20.42 -5.49
C GLN A 141 -19.62 19.42 -6.10
N ASP A 142 -19.20 18.21 -6.48
CA ASP A 142 -20.08 17.15 -7.02
C ASP A 142 -20.36 15.99 -6.04
N ASP A 143 -19.90 16.09 -4.78
CA ASP A 143 -19.97 15.00 -3.80
C ASP A 143 -21.14 15.15 -2.80
N ALA A 144 -22.19 15.89 -3.16
CA ALA A 144 -23.33 16.14 -2.27
C ALA A 144 -24.01 14.84 -1.77
N GLU A 145 -24.10 13.83 -2.63
CA GLU A 145 -24.65 12.53 -2.24
C GLU A 145 -23.71 11.77 -1.29
N LEU A 146 -22.40 11.83 -1.51
CA LEU A 146 -21.41 11.25 -0.61
C LEU A 146 -21.49 11.91 0.77
N LYS A 147 -21.51 13.25 0.82
CA LYS A 147 -21.67 14.00 2.06
C LYS A 147 -22.94 13.56 2.79
N ARG A 148 -24.09 13.60 2.11
CA ARG A 148 -25.40 13.24 2.69
C ARG A 148 -25.40 11.83 3.27
N LEU A 149 -24.83 10.87 2.54
CA LEU A 149 -24.72 9.47 2.97
C LEU A 149 -23.86 9.33 4.23
N ILE A 150 -22.66 9.93 4.23
CA ILE A 150 -21.74 9.80 5.37
C ILE A 150 -22.30 10.49 6.62
N ILE A 151 -22.91 11.68 6.48
CA ILE A 151 -23.56 12.36 7.62
C ILE A 151 -24.71 11.52 8.18
N HIS A 152 -25.56 10.95 7.32
CA HIS A 152 -26.63 10.04 7.72
C HIS A 152 -26.08 8.82 8.50
N ASP A 153 -25.07 8.16 7.95
CA ASP A 153 -24.52 6.93 8.55
C ASP A 153 -23.76 7.22 9.85
N LEU A 154 -23.02 8.33 9.92
CA LEU A 154 -22.38 8.79 11.16
C LEU A 154 -23.43 9.10 12.22
N ALA A 155 -24.54 9.76 11.85
CA ALA A 155 -25.63 10.04 12.76
C ALA A 155 -26.25 8.76 13.29
N ARG A 156 -26.52 7.76 12.43
CA ARG A 156 -27.02 6.44 12.88
C ARG A 156 -26.04 5.74 13.81
N LEU A 157 -24.76 5.75 13.46
CA LEU A 157 -23.70 5.09 14.22
C LEU A 157 -23.50 5.70 15.62
N HIS A 158 -23.69 7.01 15.74
CA HIS A 158 -23.44 7.76 16.98
C HIS A 158 -24.71 8.24 17.69
N THR A 159 -25.90 7.85 17.23
CA THR A 159 -27.15 8.19 17.91
C THR A 159 -27.12 7.65 19.34
N ARG A 160 -27.48 8.51 20.30
CA ARG A 160 -27.63 8.14 21.71
C ARG A 160 -28.99 8.57 22.22
N ARG A 161 -29.37 8.13 23.42
CA ARG A 161 -30.64 8.53 24.04
C ARG A 161 -30.69 10.05 24.28
N GLU A 162 -29.54 10.64 24.58
CA GLU A 162 -29.34 12.07 24.86
C GLU A 162 -29.30 12.92 23.58
N ARG A 163 -29.09 12.30 22.42
CA ARG A 163 -29.08 12.96 21.11
C ARG A 163 -29.65 12.01 20.05
N PRO A 164 -30.97 12.03 19.84
CA PRO A 164 -31.65 11.24 18.83
C PRO A 164 -31.13 11.50 17.41
N PHE A 165 -31.45 10.60 16.49
CA PHE A 165 -30.93 10.60 15.12
C PHE A 165 -31.09 11.96 14.40
N GLU A 166 -32.27 12.57 14.42
CA GLU A 166 -32.50 13.86 13.71
C GLU A 166 -31.68 15.02 14.29
N GLU A 167 -31.52 15.06 15.61
CA GLU A 167 -30.65 16.03 16.29
C GLU A 167 -29.18 15.76 15.98
N MET A 168 -28.79 14.49 15.85
CA MET A 168 -27.44 14.10 15.47
C MET A 168 -27.12 14.49 14.02
N VAL A 169 -28.06 14.31 13.08
CA VAL A 169 -27.91 14.77 11.70
C VAL A 169 -27.71 16.28 11.66
N THR A 170 -28.59 17.04 12.32
CA THR A 170 -28.51 18.51 12.37
C THR A 170 -27.17 18.96 12.94
N PHE A 171 -26.74 18.36 14.04
CA PHE A 171 -25.45 18.66 14.65
C PHE A 171 -24.26 18.37 13.74
N LEU A 172 -24.25 17.22 13.07
CA LEU A 172 -23.16 16.87 12.16
C LEU A 172 -23.12 17.80 10.94
N GLU A 173 -24.27 18.22 10.42
CA GLU A 173 -24.36 19.23 9.36
C GLU A 173 -23.82 20.60 9.82
N GLU A 174 -24.12 21.01 11.05
CA GLU A 174 -23.57 22.23 11.65
C GLU A 174 -22.06 22.13 11.88
N GLN A 175 -21.56 20.97 12.29
CA GLN A 175 -20.13 20.74 12.51
C GLN A 175 -19.34 20.59 11.21
N TYR A 176 -19.96 20.20 10.11
CA TYR A 176 -19.30 19.92 8.84
C TYR A 176 -18.56 21.15 8.28
N ILE A 177 -17.31 20.96 7.87
CA ILE A 177 -16.50 21.97 7.16
C ILE A 177 -16.31 21.54 5.70
N ASP A 178 -15.62 20.42 5.49
CA ASP A 178 -15.30 19.89 4.17
C ASP A 178 -15.08 18.37 4.20
N HIS A 179 -14.94 17.72 3.04
CA HIS A 179 -14.61 16.31 2.94
C HIS A 179 -13.77 15.96 1.73
N HIS A 180 -13.11 14.80 1.80
CA HIS A 180 -12.38 14.22 0.69
C HIS A 180 -12.60 12.71 0.64
N GLY A 181 -13.20 12.25 -0.46
CA GLY A 181 -13.32 10.84 -0.81
C GLY A 181 -12.25 10.44 -1.82
N TYR A 182 -11.63 9.28 -1.62
CA TYR A 182 -10.62 8.77 -2.54
C TYR A 182 -10.79 7.27 -2.79
N ASP A 183 -11.09 6.90 -4.04
CA ASP A 183 -11.17 5.52 -4.53
C ASP A 183 -9.88 5.14 -5.27
N ARG A 184 -9.21 4.09 -4.78
CA ARG A 184 -7.94 3.60 -5.35
C ARG A 184 -8.08 2.99 -6.75
N TYR A 185 -9.24 2.48 -7.12
CA TYR A 185 -9.48 1.96 -8.46
C TYR A 185 -9.60 3.08 -9.50
N ARG A 186 -10.01 4.28 -9.10
CA ARG A 186 -10.07 5.46 -9.98
C ARG A 186 -8.69 6.08 -10.26
N ASP A 187 -7.70 5.85 -9.41
CA ASP A 187 -6.33 6.31 -9.68
C ASP A 187 -5.74 5.56 -10.89
N GLN A 188 -5.55 6.28 -11.99
CA GLN A 188 -4.95 5.76 -13.22
C GLN A 188 -3.50 5.27 -13.06
N ASN A 189 -2.81 5.61 -11.97
CA ASN A 189 -1.45 5.13 -11.69
C ASN A 189 -1.44 3.82 -10.88
N MET A 190 -2.54 3.49 -10.20
CA MET A 190 -2.64 2.31 -9.34
C MET A 190 -3.62 1.27 -9.91
N SER A 191 -4.81 1.70 -10.34
CA SER A 191 -5.90 0.85 -10.86
C SER A 191 -6.25 -0.30 -9.91
N GLY A 192 -6.32 0.00 -8.62
CA GLY A 192 -6.53 -0.95 -7.54
C GLY A 192 -5.79 -0.53 -6.26
N ALA A 193 -6.24 -0.98 -5.10
CA ALA A 193 -5.66 -0.58 -3.83
C ALA A 193 -4.35 -1.33 -3.51
N PHE A 194 -4.38 -2.65 -3.62
CA PHE A 194 -3.28 -3.56 -3.28
C PHE A 194 -3.58 -4.97 -3.80
N ALA A 195 -2.57 -5.83 -3.89
CA ALA A 195 -2.75 -7.22 -4.24
C ALA A 195 -3.71 -7.92 -3.26
N TYR A 196 -4.72 -8.58 -3.83
CA TYR A 196 -5.69 -9.37 -3.08
C TYR A 196 -6.04 -10.59 -3.93
N PHE A 197 -5.22 -11.62 -3.77
CA PHE A 197 -5.20 -12.75 -4.67
C PHE A 197 -6.41 -13.66 -4.50
N GLY A 198 -6.96 -14.09 -5.63
CA GLY A 198 -8.02 -15.08 -5.68
C GLY A 198 -7.54 -16.50 -5.36
N PRO A 199 -8.46 -17.47 -5.28
CA PRO A 199 -8.15 -18.86 -4.97
C PRO A 199 -7.06 -19.43 -5.90
N GLY A 200 -6.01 -20.01 -5.30
CA GLY A 200 -4.91 -20.66 -6.03
C GLY A 200 -3.95 -19.71 -6.74
N GLN A 201 -4.18 -18.40 -6.75
CA GLN A 201 -3.28 -17.46 -7.43
C GLN A 201 -1.90 -17.35 -6.75
N PHE A 202 -1.86 -17.38 -5.42
CA PHE A 202 -0.60 -17.36 -4.70
C PHE A 202 0.27 -18.59 -5.02
N SER A 203 -0.32 -19.79 -5.02
CA SER A 203 0.42 -21.03 -5.25
C SER A 203 0.80 -21.28 -6.71
N ASN A 204 0.00 -20.78 -7.68
CA ASN A 204 0.17 -21.11 -9.09
C ASN A 204 0.67 -19.95 -9.97
N MET A 205 0.51 -18.69 -9.53
CA MET A 205 0.80 -17.52 -10.37
C MET A 205 1.86 -16.61 -9.76
N TRP A 206 1.91 -16.44 -8.44
CA TRP A 206 2.83 -15.49 -7.80
C TRP A 206 4.32 -15.77 -8.10
N GLN A 207 4.70 -17.05 -8.23
CA GLN A 207 6.05 -17.46 -8.63
C GLN A 207 6.48 -16.86 -9.98
N GLU A 208 5.52 -16.61 -10.88
CA GLU A 208 5.75 -15.99 -12.18
C GLU A 208 6.03 -14.48 -12.11
N ILE A 209 5.64 -13.82 -11.01
CA ILE A 209 5.96 -12.41 -10.73
C ILE A 209 7.36 -12.27 -10.14
N ILE A 210 7.69 -13.11 -9.16
CA ILE A 210 8.93 -12.95 -8.40
C ILE A 210 10.17 -13.46 -9.17
N LYS A 211 9.98 -14.30 -10.19
CA LYS A 211 11.11 -14.77 -11.00
C LYS A 211 11.70 -13.68 -11.91
N PRO A 212 13.00 -13.74 -12.23
CA PRO A 212 13.60 -12.81 -13.17
C PRO A 212 13.03 -12.96 -14.58
N ASN A 213 12.87 -11.84 -15.28
CA ASN A 213 12.53 -11.78 -16.69
C ASN A 213 13.72 -11.24 -17.50
N ALA A 214 13.61 -11.28 -18.83
CA ALA A 214 14.63 -10.72 -19.73
C ALA A 214 16.05 -11.27 -19.45
N LEU A 215 16.17 -12.59 -19.20
CA LEU A 215 17.44 -13.25 -18.84
C LEU A 215 18.13 -12.63 -17.61
N GLY A 216 17.36 -12.23 -16.60
CA GLY A 216 17.89 -11.61 -15.38
C GLY A 216 18.12 -10.10 -15.48
N GLN A 217 17.45 -9.43 -16.41
CA GLN A 217 17.57 -7.97 -16.58
C GLN A 217 16.28 -7.20 -16.22
N LEU A 218 15.16 -7.88 -15.98
CA LEU A 218 13.90 -7.26 -15.59
C LEU A 218 13.32 -7.95 -14.36
N TYR A 219 12.97 -7.16 -13.35
CA TYR A 219 12.39 -7.61 -12.10
C TYR A 219 11.11 -6.81 -11.81
N LEU A 220 10.03 -7.52 -11.50
CA LEU A 220 8.82 -6.92 -10.96
C LEU A 220 8.97 -6.85 -9.44
N VAL A 221 8.78 -5.67 -8.87
CA VAL A 221 8.90 -5.39 -7.45
C VAL A 221 7.70 -4.59 -6.95
N GLY A 222 7.48 -4.58 -5.65
CA GLY A 222 6.33 -3.94 -5.01
C GLY A 222 5.56 -4.94 -4.16
N GLU A 223 4.52 -4.47 -3.46
CA GLU A 223 3.80 -5.30 -2.50
C GLU A 223 3.19 -6.57 -3.14
N ALA A 224 2.69 -6.48 -4.37
CA ALA A 224 2.19 -7.62 -5.14
C ALA A 224 3.25 -8.69 -5.48
N ALA A 225 4.53 -8.34 -5.36
CA ALA A 225 5.68 -9.22 -5.58
C ALA A 225 6.35 -9.63 -4.25
N SER A 226 5.55 -9.77 -3.18
CA SER A 226 5.89 -10.23 -1.83
C SER A 226 4.77 -11.12 -1.26
N SER A 227 4.97 -11.80 -0.14
CA SER A 227 3.88 -12.48 0.58
C SER A 227 3.05 -11.53 1.48
N HIS A 228 3.54 -10.33 1.74
CA HIS A 228 2.92 -9.34 2.63
C HIS A 228 2.18 -8.25 1.85
N HIS A 229 1.14 -8.66 1.12
CA HIS A 229 0.33 -7.74 0.33
C HIS A 229 -0.31 -6.63 1.18
N ALA A 230 -0.59 -5.48 0.57
CA ALA A 230 -1.18 -4.28 1.19
C ALA A 230 -0.31 -3.56 2.25
N TRP A 231 0.89 -4.05 2.52
CA TRP A 231 1.80 -3.48 3.52
C TRP A 231 3.07 -2.92 2.89
N ILE A 232 3.61 -1.86 3.51
CA ILE A 232 4.91 -1.29 3.13
C ILE A 232 6.02 -2.35 3.23
N VAL A 233 5.97 -3.22 4.25
CA VAL A 233 6.97 -4.27 4.43
C VAL A 233 7.08 -5.18 3.21
N GLY A 234 5.95 -5.53 2.57
CA GLY A 234 5.95 -6.33 1.35
C GLY A 234 6.66 -5.63 0.19
N ALA A 235 6.46 -4.32 0.02
CA ALA A 235 7.20 -3.56 -0.98
C ALA A 235 8.72 -3.55 -0.72
N LEU A 236 9.13 -3.43 0.54
CA LEU A 236 10.55 -3.42 0.93
C LEU A 236 11.20 -4.78 0.71
N GLU A 237 10.56 -5.86 1.19
CA GLU A 237 11.02 -7.24 1.01
C GLU A 237 11.15 -7.61 -0.47
N SER A 238 10.19 -7.20 -1.29
CA SER A 238 10.20 -7.46 -2.72
C SER A 238 11.43 -6.88 -3.42
N VAL A 239 11.85 -5.67 -3.04
CA VAL A 239 13.07 -5.04 -3.56
C VAL A 239 14.32 -5.79 -3.09
N ILE A 240 14.40 -6.12 -1.81
CA ILE A 240 15.53 -6.87 -1.24
C ILE A 240 15.69 -8.21 -1.97
N ARG A 241 14.59 -8.94 -2.15
CA ARG A 241 14.54 -10.22 -2.90
C ARG A 241 15.01 -10.04 -4.34
N ALA A 242 14.49 -9.06 -5.07
CA ALA A 242 14.85 -8.83 -6.47
C ALA A 242 16.34 -8.49 -6.63
N VAL A 243 16.88 -7.61 -5.78
CA VAL A 243 18.30 -7.28 -5.77
C VAL A 243 19.14 -8.50 -5.43
N TYR A 244 18.74 -9.28 -4.43
CA TYR A 244 19.44 -10.51 -4.07
C TYR A 244 19.51 -11.50 -5.24
N VAL A 245 18.37 -11.79 -5.90
CA VAL A 245 18.31 -12.72 -7.04
C VAL A 245 19.15 -12.21 -8.21
N MET A 246 19.18 -10.90 -8.46
CA MET A 246 20.06 -10.29 -9.45
C MET A 246 21.53 -10.56 -9.15
N PHE A 247 21.99 -10.25 -7.93
CA PHE A 247 23.39 -10.48 -7.56
C PHE A 247 23.75 -11.97 -7.49
N GLN A 248 22.80 -12.84 -7.16
CA GLN A 248 23.00 -14.29 -7.21
C GLN A 248 23.26 -14.77 -8.64
N GLY A 249 22.45 -14.30 -9.61
CA GLY A 249 22.65 -14.61 -11.02
C GLY A 249 24.01 -14.10 -11.54
N LEU A 250 24.41 -12.90 -11.14
CA LEU A 250 25.71 -12.33 -11.51
C LEU A 250 26.89 -13.10 -10.90
N GLN A 251 26.79 -13.49 -9.62
CA GLN A 251 27.78 -14.30 -8.92
C GLN A 251 27.95 -15.66 -9.61
N ASN A 252 26.88 -16.31 -10.04
CA ASN A 252 26.95 -17.58 -10.78
C ASN A 252 27.64 -17.42 -12.14
N GLY A 253 27.53 -16.25 -12.77
CA GLY A 253 28.21 -15.94 -14.04
C GLY A 253 29.67 -15.50 -13.87
N ASN A 254 30.09 -15.09 -12.67
CA ASN A 254 31.44 -14.63 -12.37
C ASN A 254 31.78 -14.84 -10.89
N GLU A 255 32.02 -16.10 -10.51
CA GLU A 255 32.19 -16.51 -9.11
C GLU A 255 33.35 -15.82 -8.39
N LYS A 256 34.34 -15.35 -9.14
CA LYS A 256 35.55 -14.71 -8.60
C LYS A 256 35.38 -13.21 -8.33
N PHE A 257 34.25 -12.61 -8.72
CA PHE A 257 34.04 -11.18 -8.52
C PHE A 257 33.55 -10.87 -7.10
N GLU A 258 34.49 -10.52 -6.24
CA GLU A 258 34.29 -10.34 -4.79
C GLU A 258 33.15 -9.37 -4.43
N ALA A 259 32.94 -8.31 -5.21
CA ALA A 259 31.91 -7.32 -4.93
C ALA A 259 30.49 -7.92 -4.91
N TYR A 260 30.21 -8.92 -5.75
CA TYR A 260 28.90 -9.60 -5.74
C TYR A 260 28.69 -10.39 -4.45
N ASN A 261 29.73 -11.06 -3.95
CA ASN A 261 29.68 -11.79 -2.69
C ASN A 261 29.47 -10.84 -1.49
N ILE A 262 30.12 -9.68 -1.48
CA ILE A 262 29.91 -8.65 -0.44
C ILE A 262 28.44 -8.23 -0.38
N VAL A 263 27.84 -7.92 -1.53
CA VAL A 263 26.42 -7.53 -1.59
C VAL A 263 25.50 -8.65 -1.13
N LEU A 264 25.71 -9.88 -1.59
CA LEU A 264 24.92 -11.04 -1.16
C LEU A 264 25.02 -11.29 0.35
N LYS A 265 26.19 -11.09 0.94
CA LYS A 265 26.39 -11.19 2.39
C LYS A 265 25.58 -10.12 3.13
N LEU A 266 25.70 -8.85 2.74
CA LEU A 266 24.96 -7.74 3.34
C LEU A 266 23.44 -7.95 3.29
N LEU A 267 22.92 -8.44 2.16
CA LEU A 267 21.49 -8.70 1.99
C LEU A 267 21.00 -9.89 2.84
N ARG A 268 21.87 -10.85 3.19
CA ARG A 268 21.50 -11.98 4.07
C ARG A 268 21.55 -11.61 5.55
N THR A 269 22.49 -10.76 5.95
CA THR A 269 22.83 -10.55 7.37
C THR A 269 22.31 -9.25 7.97
N GLY A 270 21.91 -8.27 7.14
CA GLY A 270 21.61 -6.90 7.62
C GLY A 270 22.87 -6.16 8.10
N PRO A 271 22.78 -4.89 8.55
CA PRO A 271 23.92 -4.14 9.06
C PRO A 271 24.53 -4.80 10.32
N ASP A 272 25.85 -4.99 10.27
CA ASP A 272 26.66 -5.51 11.37
C ASP A 272 26.55 -4.63 12.62
N ASN A 273 25.79 -5.04 13.63
CA ASN A 273 25.93 -4.53 15.00
C ASN A 273 27.17 -5.15 15.71
N GLY A 274 28.31 -5.19 15.03
CA GLY A 274 29.61 -5.52 15.62
C GLY A 274 29.82 -6.98 16.07
N LYS A 275 29.05 -7.94 15.53
CA LYS A 275 29.29 -9.37 15.81
C LYS A 275 29.74 -10.11 14.56
N ASN A 276 30.98 -10.62 14.62
CA ASN A 276 31.69 -11.37 13.61
C ASN A 276 30.81 -12.31 12.76
N VAL A 277 30.89 -12.16 11.44
CA VAL A 277 30.07 -12.85 10.45
C VAL A 277 30.54 -14.29 10.17
N SER A 278 31.03 -15.00 11.19
CA SER A 278 31.66 -16.32 11.05
C SER A 278 31.28 -17.34 12.14
N GLU A 279 30.31 -17.08 13.02
CA GLU A 279 29.80 -18.09 13.96
C GLU A 279 28.52 -18.77 13.45
N LEU A 280 28.51 -20.10 13.54
CA LEU A 280 27.37 -20.97 13.26
C LEU A 280 26.21 -20.65 14.23
N LEU A 281 24.98 -20.65 13.69
CA LEU A 281 23.72 -20.49 14.42
C LEU A 281 23.70 -21.37 15.69
N LYS A 282 23.36 -20.78 16.85
CA LYS A 282 23.18 -21.53 18.10
C LYS A 282 21.92 -22.39 18.04
N LYS A 283 21.96 -23.51 18.76
CA LYS A 283 21.23 -24.75 18.51
C LYS A 283 19.71 -24.74 18.76
N ASP A 284 19.10 -23.63 19.19
CA ASP A 284 17.75 -23.69 19.81
C ASP A 284 16.74 -22.64 19.30
N GLY A 285 16.93 -22.04 18.12
CA GLY A 285 15.84 -21.36 17.41
C GLY A 285 15.36 -20.01 17.94
N ASP A 286 16.02 -19.38 18.92
CA ASP A 286 15.67 -18.04 19.38
C ASP A 286 16.29 -16.92 18.53
N MET A 287 15.46 -15.92 18.16
CA MET A 287 15.81 -14.78 17.29
C MET A 287 16.35 -13.56 18.07
N PRO A 288 17.45 -12.90 17.63
CA PRO A 288 17.91 -11.65 18.22
C PRO A 288 17.10 -10.42 17.75
N THR A 289 16.86 -9.49 18.66
CA THR A 289 16.21 -8.19 18.42
C THR A 289 17.13 -7.21 17.68
N GLY A 290 16.59 -6.51 16.67
CA GLY A 290 17.18 -5.24 16.21
C GLY A 290 17.18 -4.88 14.73
N LEU A 291 16.73 -5.72 13.78
CA LEU A 291 16.69 -5.35 12.35
C LEU A 291 15.46 -5.89 11.62
N PRO A 292 14.81 -5.11 10.74
CA PRO A 292 13.48 -5.41 10.20
C PRO A 292 13.41 -6.50 9.11
N PHE A 293 14.54 -7.04 8.63
CA PHE A 293 14.56 -7.89 7.43
C PHE A 293 15.42 -9.16 7.56
N HIS A 294 15.61 -9.65 8.79
CA HIS A 294 16.35 -10.89 9.04
C HIS A 294 15.48 -11.94 9.77
N PRO A 295 15.47 -13.22 9.34
CA PRO A 295 16.06 -13.74 8.11
C PRO A 295 15.38 -13.16 6.86
N LEU A 296 16.03 -13.28 5.70
CA LEU A 296 15.35 -13.07 4.41
C LEU A 296 14.04 -13.89 4.41
N PRO A 297 12.93 -13.35 3.87
CA PRO A 297 11.68 -14.09 3.81
C PRO A 297 11.91 -15.48 3.21
N GLU A 298 11.26 -16.51 3.76
CA GLU A 298 11.36 -17.93 3.36
C GLU A 298 10.95 -18.18 1.88
N GLU A 299 10.55 -17.12 1.20
CA GLU A 299 10.03 -16.95 -0.15
C GLU A 299 10.99 -17.31 -1.29
N MET A 300 12.22 -17.75 -1.00
CA MET A 300 13.16 -18.13 -2.04
C MET A 300 12.93 -19.58 -2.49
N PRO A 301 12.45 -19.84 -3.72
CA PRO A 301 12.33 -21.20 -4.21
C PRO A 301 13.73 -21.84 -4.21
N THR A 302 13.88 -22.95 -3.49
CA THR A 302 15.16 -23.64 -3.32
C THR A 302 15.69 -24.28 -4.60
N ARG A 303 14.87 -24.40 -5.66
CA ARG A 303 15.28 -24.78 -7.02
C ARG A 303 14.31 -24.21 -8.05
N GLN A 304 14.83 -23.53 -9.06
CA GLN A 304 14.16 -23.40 -10.36
C GLN A 304 14.80 -24.44 -11.28
N PHE A 305 14.01 -25.39 -11.78
CA PHE A 305 14.43 -26.31 -12.84
C PHE A 305 14.41 -25.59 -14.19
#